data_AF-A0A419IBL3-F1
#
_entry.id   AF-A0A419IBL3-F1
#
_cell.length_a   1.000
_cell.length_b   1.000
_cell.length_c   1.000
_cell.angle_alpha   90.00
_cell.angle_beta   90.00
_cell.angle_gamma   90.00
#
_symmetry.space_group_name_H-M   'P 1'
#
loop_
_entity.id
_entity.type
_entity.pdbx_description
1 polymer ?
#
loop_
_entity_poly.entity_id
_entity_poly.type
_entity_poly.pdbx_seq_one_letter_code
_entity_poly.pdbx_strand_id
1 'polypeptide(L)'
;MGGPMQLTPWAFGLAEKLLATELPRRWAHVRGTARHANRIGLLILDGDEQDLLVAAAVSHDIGYARSLVRYGFHPLDGATFVARVGAPDRLTRLVANHSASAFAAGIRGMSEEMSRFPDESTPVRDALWYCDCVTDPNGNPIAFEARMAEIRRRHGLDSVNVRALDAGGLAARTDAVRRCEQRMRAAARRQPAQARPCQGPARANRAGPWQRTRSEPPAGNSPCGAPAGAPGDPA
;
A
#
# COMPACT_ATOMS: atom_id res chain seq x y z
N MET A 1 -8.18 0.01 -32.36
CA MET A 1 -7.24 -0.58 -31.39
C MET A 1 -7.53 0.04 -30.03
N GLY A 2 -7.58 -0.74 -28.96
CA GLY A 2 -7.64 -0.18 -27.61
C GLY A 2 -6.29 0.43 -27.24
N GLY A 3 -6.29 1.51 -26.46
CA GLY A 3 -5.06 2.02 -25.84
C GLY A 3 -4.51 1.05 -24.79
N PRO A 4 -3.27 1.26 -24.29
CA PRO A 4 -2.74 0.47 -23.20
C PRO A 4 -3.65 0.55 -21.97
N MET A 5 -3.90 -0.60 -21.34
CA MET A 5 -4.72 -0.67 -20.12
C MET A 5 -3.98 0.03 -18.98
N GLN A 6 -4.55 1.11 -18.44
CA GLN A 6 -4.12 1.65 -17.16
C GLN A 6 -4.50 0.65 -16.06
N LEU A 7 -3.49 0.10 -15.39
CA LEU A 7 -3.65 -0.97 -14.42
C LEU A 7 -4.24 -0.44 -13.11
N THR A 8 -3.89 0.77 -12.69
CA THR A 8 -4.40 1.37 -11.44
C THR A 8 -5.93 1.51 -11.43
N PRO A 9 -6.61 2.17 -12.40
CA PRO A 9 -8.07 2.30 -12.39
C PRO A 9 -8.78 0.93 -12.46
N TRP A 10 -8.24 0.01 -13.26
CA TRP A 10 -8.75 -1.36 -13.37
C TRP A 10 -8.64 -2.11 -12.03
N ALA A 11 -7.47 -2.04 -11.37
CA ALA A 11 -7.19 -2.75 -10.12
C ALA A 11 -8.01 -2.19 -8.95
N PHE A 12 -8.18 -0.86 -8.87
CA PHE A 12 -9.08 -0.24 -7.89
C PHE A 12 -10.53 -0.68 -8.11
N GLY A 13 -11.05 -0.59 -9.34
CA GLY A 13 -12.41 -0.99 -9.68
C GLY A 13 -12.69 -2.50 -9.59
N LEU A 14 -11.63 -3.32 -9.50
CA LEU A 14 -11.70 -4.75 -9.22
C LEU A 14 -11.67 -5.03 -7.70
N ALA A 15 -10.70 -4.46 -6.99
CA ALA A 15 -10.54 -4.63 -5.55
C ALA A 15 -11.71 -4.05 -4.75
N GLU A 16 -12.29 -2.92 -5.18
CA GLU A 16 -13.47 -2.33 -4.54
C GLU A 16 -14.66 -3.29 -4.53
N LYS A 17 -14.98 -3.90 -5.69
CA LYS A 17 -16.08 -4.86 -5.85
C LYS A 17 -15.90 -6.14 -5.01
N LEU A 18 -14.66 -6.50 -4.69
CA LEU A 18 -14.31 -7.72 -3.97
C LEU A 18 -14.13 -7.49 -2.46
N LEU A 19 -13.70 -6.30 -2.03
CA LEU A 19 -13.27 -6.03 -0.66
C LEU A 19 -14.13 -4.98 0.07
N ALA A 20 -14.74 -4.01 -0.62
CA ALA A 20 -15.31 -2.85 0.07
C ALA A 20 -16.48 -3.20 1.00
N THR A 21 -17.33 -4.15 0.57
CA THR A 21 -18.50 -4.59 1.35
C THR A 21 -18.21 -5.81 2.23
N GLU A 22 -17.57 -6.86 1.69
CA GLU A 22 -17.31 -8.10 2.45
C GLU A 22 -16.17 -7.94 3.48
N LEU A 23 -15.17 -7.13 3.17
CA LEU A 23 -13.89 -7.08 3.91
C LEU A 23 -13.40 -5.62 4.09
N PRO A 24 -14.20 -4.71 4.70
CA PRO A 24 -13.92 -3.27 4.73
C PRO A 24 -12.57 -2.91 5.36
N ARG A 25 -12.04 -3.72 6.28
CA ARG A 25 -10.68 -3.55 6.84
C ARG A 25 -9.58 -3.89 5.83
N ARG A 26 -9.75 -4.96 5.04
CA ARG A 26 -8.83 -5.26 3.92
C ARG A 26 -8.90 -4.17 2.86
N TRP A 27 -10.09 -3.67 2.54
CA TRP A 27 -10.25 -2.52 1.65
C TRP A 27 -9.51 -1.27 2.15
N ALA A 28 -9.64 -0.94 3.44
CA ALA A 28 -8.89 0.15 4.06
C ALA A 28 -7.37 -0.08 4.01
N HIS A 29 -6.90 -1.29 4.32
CA HIS A 29 -5.50 -1.69 4.22
C HIS A 29 -4.94 -1.53 2.79
N VAL A 30 -5.54 -2.16 1.77
CA VAL A 30 -5.01 -2.09 0.40
C VAL A 30 -5.04 -0.68 -0.17
N ARG A 31 -6.02 0.16 0.21
CA ARG A 31 -6.01 1.59 -0.10
C ARG A 31 -4.87 2.35 0.59
N GLY A 32 -4.47 1.95 1.80
CA GLY A 32 -3.25 2.44 2.46
C GLY A 32 -1.99 2.04 1.70
N THR A 33 -1.86 0.75 1.40
CA THR A 33 -0.75 0.18 0.63
C THR A 33 -0.60 0.89 -0.72
N ALA A 34 -1.72 1.17 -1.41
CA ALA A 34 -1.74 1.93 -2.67
C ALA A 34 -1.33 3.41 -2.51
N ARG A 35 -1.66 4.09 -1.40
CA ARG A 35 -1.16 5.44 -1.10
C ARG A 35 0.36 5.44 -0.89
N HIS A 36 0.88 4.46 -0.15
CA HIS A 36 2.32 4.29 0.03
C HIS A 36 3.02 4.01 -1.30
N ALA A 37 2.47 3.09 -2.10
CA ALA A 37 2.96 2.71 -3.42
C ALA A 37 3.07 3.91 -4.36
N ASN A 38 2.00 4.71 -4.52
CA ASN A 38 2.03 5.88 -5.40
C ASN A 38 3.08 6.90 -4.96
N ARG A 39 3.20 7.16 -3.65
CA ARG A 39 4.18 8.11 -3.09
C ARG A 39 5.62 7.68 -3.34
N ILE A 40 5.94 6.39 -3.26
CA ILE A 40 7.32 5.91 -3.48
C ILE A 40 7.61 5.62 -4.96
N GLY A 41 6.61 5.21 -5.75
CA GLY A 41 6.75 5.01 -7.19
C GLY A 41 7.26 6.27 -7.89
N LEU A 42 6.62 7.42 -7.62
CA LEU A 42 7.04 8.76 -8.06
C LEU A 42 8.48 9.16 -7.68
N LEU A 43 9.14 8.42 -6.78
CA LEU A 43 10.50 8.69 -6.31
C LEU A 43 11.53 7.65 -6.83
N ILE A 44 11.13 6.40 -7.07
CA ILE A 44 12.08 5.28 -7.34
C ILE A 44 11.76 4.40 -8.55
N LEU A 45 10.70 4.69 -9.32
CA LEU A 45 10.27 3.91 -10.49
C LEU A 45 9.91 4.83 -11.69
N ASP A 46 9.97 4.26 -12.89
CA ASP A 46 9.44 4.89 -14.12
C ASP A 46 7.91 4.66 -14.23
N GLY A 47 7.23 5.40 -15.11
CA GLY A 47 5.76 5.50 -15.14
C GLY A 47 5.00 4.17 -15.21
N ASP A 48 5.39 3.26 -16.11
CA ASP A 48 4.73 1.95 -16.25
C ASP A 48 4.99 1.04 -15.02
N GLU A 49 6.17 1.16 -14.39
CA GLU A 49 6.49 0.46 -13.15
C GLU A 49 5.74 1.05 -11.93
N GLN A 50 5.48 2.36 -11.92
CA GLN A 50 4.62 3.01 -10.93
C GLN A 50 3.16 2.53 -11.04
N ASP A 51 2.58 2.50 -12.25
CA ASP A 51 1.20 2.02 -12.45
C ASP A 51 1.07 0.53 -12.06
N LEU A 52 2.05 -0.29 -12.45
CA LEU A 52 2.15 -1.68 -12.02
C LEU A 52 2.28 -1.83 -10.49
N LEU A 53 3.09 -1.00 -9.83
CA LEU A 53 3.25 -1.01 -8.37
C LEU A 53 1.94 -0.66 -7.66
N VAL A 54 1.22 0.37 -8.11
CA VAL A 54 -0.04 0.81 -7.49
C VAL A 54 -1.16 -0.20 -7.74
N ALA A 55 -1.23 -0.78 -8.94
CA ALA A 55 -2.13 -1.89 -9.24
C ALA A 55 -1.86 -3.11 -8.35
N ALA A 56 -0.60 -3.54 -8.22
CA ALA A 56 -0.23 -4.64 -7.33
C ALA A 56 -0.53 -4.32 -5.85
N ALA A 57 -0.30 -3.08 -5.42
CA ALA A 57 -0.56 -2.63 -4.06
C ALA A 57 -2.05 -2.69 -3.70
N VAL A 58 -2.96 -2.38 -4.63
CA VAL A 58 -4.41 -2.52 -4.39
C VAL A 58 -4.93 -3.94 -4.62
N SER A 59 -4.27 -4.75 -5.47
CA SER A 59 -4.69 -6.13 -5.80
C SER A 59 -4.13 -7.25 -4.91
N HIS A 60 -3.02 -7.06 -4.18
CA HIS A 60 -2.31 -8.18 -3.52
C HIS A 60 -3.18 -9.03 -2.56
N ASP A 61 -4.13 -8.39 -1.88
CA ASP A 61 -4.94 -8.96 -0.81
C ASP A 61 -6.34 -9.43 -1.28
N ILE A 62 -6.68 -9.29 -2.58
CA ILE A 62 -8.05 -9.56 -3.06
C ILE A 62 -8.47 -11.03 -2.93
N GLY A 63 -7.52 -11.97 -2.89
CA GLY A 63 -7.79 -13.40 -2.69
C GLY A 63 -8.33 -13.78 -1.31
N TYR A 64 -8.50 -12.80 -0.40
CA TYR A 64 -9.31 -12.99 0.81
C TYR A 64 -10.82 -12.96 0.54
N ALA A 65 -11.28 -12.37 -0.58
CA ALA A 65 -12.70 -12.29 -0.93
C ALA A 65 -13.28 -13.69 -1.13
N ARG A 66 -14.45 -13.98 -0.52
CA ARG A 66 -14.99 -15.35 -0.44
C ARG A 66 -15.25 -15.97 -1.80
N SER A 67 -15.64 -15.16 -2.77
CA SER A 67 -15.90 -15.53 -4.17
C SER A 67 -14.66 -15.95 -4.97
N LEU A 68 -13.44 -15.75 -4.43
CA LEU A 68 -12.17 -16.10 -5.09
C LEU A 68 -11.47 -17.34 -4.50
N VAL A 69 -11.94 -17.84 -3.35
CA VAL A 69 -11.31 -18.94 -2.63
C VAL A 69 -11.37 -20.24 -3.46
N ARG A 70 -10.19 -20.76 -3.85
CA ARG A 70 -10.00 -22.04 -4.53
C ARG A 70 -9.03 -22.95 -3.77
N TYR A 71 -7.96 -22.39 -3.25
CA TYR A 71 -6.93 -23.07 -2.45
C TYR A 71 -7.00 -22.69 -0.96
N GLY A 72 -7.76 -21.64 -0.60
CA GLY A 72 -7.80 -21.12 0.77
C GLY A 72 -6.54 -20.36 1.15
N PHE A 73 -5.80 -19.86 0.16
CA PHE A 73 -4.51 -19.19 0.28
C PHE A 73 -4.52 -17.92 -0.58
N HIS A 74 -4.77 -16.78 0.06
CA HIS A 74 -5.08 -15.52 -0.61
C HIS A 74 -4.06 -15.03 -1.67
N PRO A 75 -2.73 -15.28 -1.61
CA PRO A 75 -1.82 -14.84 -2.67
C PRO A 75 -2.02 -15.67 -3.94
N LEU A 76 -2.19 -16.99 -3.78
CA LEU A 76 -2.41 -17.93 -4.88
C LEU A 76 -3.83 -17.83 -5.46
N ASP A 77 -4.84 -17.66 -4.60
CA ASP A 77 -6.23 -17.40 -5.00
C ASP A 77 -6.35 -16.07 -5.76
N GLY A 78 -5.74 -15.00 -5.23
CA GLY A 78 -5.67 -13.69 -5.87
C GLY A 78 -4.94 -13.73 -7.22
N ALA A 79 -3.76 -14.37 -7.29
CA ALA A 79 -3.00 -14.52 -8.52
C ALA A 79 -3.75 -15.32 -9.59
N THR A 80 -4.32 -16.48 -9.20
CA THR A 80 -5.13 -17.32 -10.08
C THR A 80 -6.34 -16.55 -10.63
N PHE A 81 -6.94 -15.68 -9.82
CA PHE A 81 -8.05 -14.84 -10.26
C PHE A 81 -7.62 -13.73 -11.23
N VAL A 82 -6.59 -12.92 -10.91
CA VAL A 82 -6.18 -11.82 -11.80
C VAL A 82 -5.70 -12.33 -13.16
N ALA A 83 -4.98 -13.45 -13.21
CA ALA A 83 -4.63 -14.13 -14.45
C ALA A 83 -5.87 -14.52 -15.28
N ARG A 84 -6.89 -15.11 -14.62
CA ARG A 84 -8.14 -15.53 -15.27
C ARG A 84 -8.93 -14.36 -15.86
N VAL A 85 -8.83 -13.16 -15.28
CA VAL A 85 -9.48 -11.94 -15.81
C VAL A 85 -8.57 -11.09 -16.71
N GLY A 86 -7.45 -11.64 -17.18
CA GLY A 86 -6.60 -11.02 -18.21
C GLY A 86 -5.59 -9.98 -17.71
N ALA A 87 -5.23 -10.01 -16.42
CA ALA A 87 -4.17 -9.15 -15.89
C ALA A 87 -2.77 -9.56 -16.43
N PRO A 88 -1.83 -8.62 -16.61
CA PRO A 88 -0.48 -8.94 -17.07
C PRO A 88 0.28 -9.89 -16.14
N ASP A 89 1.12 -10.75 -16.72
CA ASP A 89 1.98 -11.71 -16.03
C ASP A 89 2.73 -11.14 -14.81
N ARG A 90 3.31 -9.94 -14.94
CA ARG A 90 4.03 -9.29 -13.82
C ARG A 90 3.12 -8.97 -12.65
N LEU A 91 1.92 -8.43 -12.90
CA LEU A 91 0.94 -8.13 -11.86
C LEU A 91 0.50 -9.42 -11.15
N THR A 92 0.24 -10.47 -11.92
CA THR A 92 -0.07 -11.81 -11.40
C THR A 92 1.04 -12.36 -10.49
N ARG A 93 2.31 -12.27 -10.91
CA ARG A 93 3.48 -12.73 -10.12
C ARG A 93 3.70 -11.90 -8.85
N LEU A 94 3.46 -10.59 -8.92
CA LEU A 94 3.53 -9.68 -7.77
C LEU A 94 2.43 -9.98 -6.74
N VAL A 95 1.20 -10.25 -7.18
CA VAL A 95 0.09 -10.69 -6.30
C VAL A 95 0.41 -12.04 -5.64
N ALA A 96 0.95 -13.02 -6.39
CA ALA A 96 1.31 -14.32 -5.83
C ALA A 96 2.42 -14.24 -4.75
N ASN A 97 3.44 -13.42 -4.99
CA ASN A 97 4.65 -13.40 -4.16
C ASN A 97 4.68 -12.29 -3.10
N HIS A 98 3.62 -11.51 -2.91
CA HIS A 98 3.63 -10.40 -1.97
C HIS A 98 4.06 -10.85 -0.56
N SER A 99 4.85 -10.00 0.11
CA SER A 99 5.31 -10.16 1.49
C SER A 99 5.78 -11.58 1.86
N ALA A 100 6.65 -12.16 1.03
CA ALA A 100 7.30 -13.46 1.25
C ALA A 100 6.33 -14.65 1.32
N SER A 101 5.23 -14.61 0.56
CA SER A 101 4.20 -15.66 0.53
C SER A 101 4.73 -17.08 0.23
N ALA A 102 5.88 -17.22 -0.45
CA ALA A 102 6.53 -18.51 -0.68
C ALA A 102 6.81 -19.33 0.61
N PHE A 103 7.14 -18.68 1.74
CA PHE A 103 7.35 -19.38 3.03
C PHE A 103 6.03 -19.93 3.59
N ALA A 104 4.93 -19.18 3.47
CA ALA A 104 3.61 -19.63 3.87
C ALA A 104 3.07 -20.74 2.94
N ALA A 105 3.40 -20.69 1.65
CA ALA A 105 3.08 -21.73 0.69
C ALA A 105 3.80 -23.05 1.03
N GLY A 106 5.11 -23.02 1.32
CA GLY A 106 5.87 -24.20 1.73
C GLY A 106 5.31 -24.87 2.99
N ILE A 107 4.93 -24.09 4.00
CA ILE A 107 4.27 -24.58 5.23
C ILE A 107 2.89 -25.21 4.94
N ARG A 108 2.26 -24.87 3.82
CA ARG A 108 0.95 -25.38 3.39
C ARG A 108 1.03 -26.44 2.27
N GLY A 109 2.23 -26.83 1.84
CA GLY A 109 2.43 -27.76 0.72
C GLY A 109 2.17 -27.17 -0.67
N MET A 110 1.91 -25.87 -0.79
CA MET A 110 1.48 -25.19 -2.03
C MET A 110 2.65 -24.68 -2.90
N SER A 111 3.82 -25.29 -2.76
CA SER A 111 5.04 -24.86 -3.47
C SER A 111 4.97 -25.14 -4.97
N GLU A 112 4.27 -26.19 -5.40
CA GLU A 112 4.12 -26.53 -6.82
C GLU A 112 3.20 -25.53 -7.53
N GLU A 113 2.05 -25.19 -6.95
CA GLU A 113 1.14 -24.20 -7.53
C GLU A 113 1.75 -22.80 -7.55
N MET A 114 2.53 -22.45 -6.52
CA MET A 114 3.30 -21.21 -6.49
C MET A 114 4.41 -21.15 -7.56
N SER A 115 4.99 -22.29 -7.98
CA SER A 115 6.05 -22.30 -8.99
C SER A 115 5.62 -21.71 -10.35
N ARG A 116 4.31 -21.71 -10.62
CA ARG A 116 3.68 -21.09 -11.80
C ARG A 116 3.79 -19.56 -11.80
N PHE A 117 4.12 -18.97 -10.65
CA PHE A 117 4.23 -17.54 -10.43
C PHE A 117 5.62 -17.20 -9.86
N PRO A 118 6.69 -17.21 -10.67
CA PRO A 118 8.03 -16.95 -10.19
C PRO A 118 8.20 -15.53 -9.64
N ASP A 119 8.89 -15.40 -8.50
CA ASP A 119 9.21 -14.13 -7.86
C ASP A 119 10.19 -13.30 -8.72
N GLU A 120 9.70 -12.22 -9.32
CA GLU A 120 10.49 -11.40 -10.25
C GLU A 120 11.66 -10.64 -9.60
N SER A 121 11.74 -10.56 -8.27
CA SER A 121 12.89 -9.99 -7.53
C SER A 121 13.29 -8.55 -7.92
N THR A 122 12.35 -7.78 -8.46
CA THR A 122 12.53 -6.43 -9.01
C THR A 122 12.48 -5.30 -7.97
N PRO A 123 12.83 -4.05 -8.36
CA PRO A 123 12.50 -2.85 -7.57
C PRO A 123 11.01 -2.72 -7.25
N VAL A 124 10.10 -3.04 -8.19
CA VAL A 124 8.64 -3.04 -7.99
C VAL A 124 8.23 -4.03 -6.91
N ARG A 125 8.78 -5.25 -6.96
CA ARG A 125 8.53 -6.31 -5.98
C ARG A 125 9.01 -5.90 -4.58
N ASP A 126 10.23 -5.35 -4.46
CA ASP A 126 10.73 -4.81 -3.19
C ASP A 126 9.85 -3.66 -2.66
N ALA A 127 9.39 -2.77 -3.53
CA ALA A 127 8.51 -1.65 -3.19
C ALA A 127 7.13 -2.10 -2.71
N LEU A 128 6.53 -3.11 -3.36
CA LEU A 128 5.25 -3.70 -2.95
C LEU A 128 5.32 -4.29 -1.54
N TRP A 129 6.37 -5.08 -1.27
CA TRP A 129 6.60 -5.68 0.05
C TRP A 129 6.83 -4.61 1.11
N TYR A 130 7.59 -3.56 0.79
CA TYR A 130 7.75 -2.41 1.67
C TYR A 130 6.39 -1.76 1.99
N CYS A 131 5.54 -1.51 0.99
CA CYS A 131 4.25 -0.84 1.20
C CYS A 131 3.29 -1.58 2.14
N ASP A 132 3.13 -2.91 2.00
CA ASP A 132 2.33 -3.70 2.96
C ASP A 132 2.99 -3.69 4.34
N CYS A 133 4.30 -3.93 4.40
CA CYS A 133 5.02 -4.01 5.66
C CYS A 133 5.14 -2.66 6.41
N VAL A 134 4.66 -1.54 5.84
CA VAL A 134 4.52 -0.23 6.52
C VAL A 134 3.07 0.30 6.57
N THR A 135 2.07 -0.53 6.27
CA THR A 135 0.63 -0.15 6.32
C THR A 135 -0.14 -1.03 7.33
N ASP A 136 -0.89 -0.43 8.26
CA ASP A 136 -1.68 -1.16 9.27
C ASP A 136 -2.97 -1.81 8.67
N PRO A 137 -3.71 -2.65 9.41
CA PRO A 137 -4.97 -3.26 8.94
C PRO A 137 -6.13 -2.28 8.70
N ASN A 138 -5.93 -0.98 8.90
CA ASN A 138 -6.91 0.08 8.72
C ASN A 138 -6.43 1.12 7.65
N GLY A 139 -5.28 0.88 7.01
CA GLY A 139 -4.70 1.73 5.97
C GLY A 139 -3.78 2.86 6.45
N ASN A 140 -3.40 2.89 7.73
CA ASN A 140 -2.52 3.92 8.31
C ASN A 140 -1.03 3.56 8.16
N PRO A 141 -0.12 4.54 8.09
CA PRO A 141 1.32 4.30 8.19
C PRO A 141 1.71 3.66 9.54
N ILE A 142 2.59 2.66 9.51
CA ILE A 142 3.16 1.99 10.69
C ILE A 142 4.63 1.65 10.44
N ALA A 143 5.47 1.68 11.49
CA ALA A 143 6.86 1.26 11.38
C ALA A 143 6.98 -0.25 11.13
N PHE A 144 7.97 -0.68 10.34
CA PHE A 144 8.18 -2.07 9.96
C PHE A 144 8.18 -3.04 11.15
N GLU A 145 9.02 -2.77 12.17
CA GLU A 145 9.10 -3.61 13.38
C GLU A 145 7.77 -3.66 14.15
N ALA A 146 7.04 -2.54 14.20
CA ALA A 146 5.73 -2.48 14.83
C ALA A 146 4.67 -3.30 14.06
N ARG A 147 4.73 -3.31 12.72
CA ARG A 147 3.90 -4.16 11.84
C ARG A 147 4.24 -5.64 12.01
N MET A 148 5.52 -6.01 12.08
CA MET A 148 5.95 -7.41 12.31
C MET A 148 5.52 -7.90 13.70
N ALA A 149 5.68 -7.09 14.74
CA ALA A 149 5.20 -7.39 16.09
C ALA A 149 3.65 -7.47 16.17
N GLU A 150 2.94 -6.60 15.46
CA GLU A 150 1.48 -6.59 15.38
C GLU A 150 0.94 -7.83 14.65
N ILE A 151 1.56 -8.25 13.55
CA ILE A 151 1.25 -9.52 12.87
C ILE A 151 1.42 -10.71 13.82
N ARG A 152 2.51 -10.78 14.60
CA ARG A 152 2.72 -11.86 15.58
C ARG A 152 1.63 -11.88 16.66
N ARG A 153 1.27 -10.72 17.23
CA ARG A 153 0.19 -10.63 18.23
C ARG A 153 -1.18 -11.01 17.65
N ARG A 154 -1.49 -10.59 16.42
CA ARG A 154 -2.82 -10.76 15.82
C ARG A 154 -3.15 -12.21 15.45
N HIS A 155 -2.15 -12.96 14.97
CA HIS A 155 -2.37 -14.33 14.46
C HIS A 155 -2.00 -15.44 15.45
N GLY A 156 -1.24 -15.14 16.51
CA GLY A 156 -0.76 -16.15 17.46
C GLY A 156 0.41 -16.97 16.91
N LEU A 157 1.17 -17.59 17.82
CA LEU A 157 2.49 -18.16 17.51
C LEU A 157 2.43 -19.37 16.55
N ASP A 158 1.44 -20.25 16.73
CA ASP A 158 1.31 -21.48 15.93
C ASP A 158 0.76 -21.25 14.52
N SER A 159 0.33 -20.03 14.21
CA SER A 159 -0.26 -19.68 12.91
C SER A 159 0.73 -19.83 11.76
N VAL A 160 0.21 -20.15 10.57
CA VAL A 160 0.99 -20.18 9.33
C VAL A 160 1.70 -18.83 9.08
N ASN A 161 1.07 -17.71 9.45
CA ASN A 161 1.63 -16.37 9.29
C ASN A 161 2.89 -16.14 10.16
N VAL A 162 2.89 -16.63 11.40
CA VAL A 162 4.04 -16.50 12.30
C VAL A 162 5.11 -17.55 11.97
N ARG A 163 4.71 -18.81 11.74
CA ARG A 163 5.63 -19.85 11.28
C ARG A 163 6.33 -19.49 9.96
N ALA A 164 5.66 -18.79 9.05
CA ALA A 164 6.27 -18.29 7.80
C ALA A 164 7.27 -17.15 8.03
N LEU A 165 7.04 -16.28 9.01
CA LEU A 165 8.02 -15.27 9.43
C LEU A 165 9.28 -15.96 9.99
N ASP A 166 9.10 -16.94 10.87
CA ASP A 166 10.18 -17.66 11.55
C ASP A 166 10.97 -18.60 10.61
N ALA A 167 10.31 -19.17 9.60
CA ALA A 167 10.96 -19.97 8.54
C ALA A 167 11.85 -19.16 7.58
N GLY A 168 12.00 -17.84 7.78
CA GLY A 168 12.84 -16.96 6.96
C GLY A 168 12.07 -15.81 6.29
N GLY A 169 10.73 -15.82 6.32
CA GLY A 169 9.91 -14.77 5.75
C GLY A 169 10.13 -13.39 6.39
N LEU A 170 10.53 -13.33 7.67
CA LEU A 170 10.94 -12.08 8.32
C LEU A 170 12.19 -11.51 7.65
N ALA A 171 13.27 -12.30 7.53
CA ALA A 171 14.51 -11.87 6.91
C ALA A 171 14.30 -11.41 5.46
N ALA A 172 13.51 -12.17 4.69
CA ALA A 172 13.18 -11.82 3.31
C ALA A 172 12.41 -10.49 3.19
N ARG A 173 11.49 -10.19 4.14
CA ARG A 173 10.79 -8.90 4.22
C ARG A 173 11.73 -7.76 4.63
N THR A 174 12.54 -7.96 5.66
CA THR A 174 13.55 -6.98 6.11
C THR A 174 14.50 -6.60 4.96
N ASP A 175 14.91 -7.57 4.14
CA ASP A 175 15.79 -7.32 3.01
C ASP A 175 15.12 -6.57 1.85
N ALA A 176 13.85 -6.88 1.55
CA ALA A 176 13.07 -6.12 0.57
C ALA A 176 12.88 -4.65 1.01
N VAL A 177 12.51 -4.44 2.28
CA VAL A 177 12.40 -3.13 2.92
C VAL A 177 13.72 -2.37 2.86
N ARG A 178 14.83 -3.01 3.26
CA ARG A 178 16.19 -2.46 3.23
C ARG A 178 16.58 -1.98 1.83
N ARG A 179 16.33 -2.77 0.79
CA ARG A 179 16.60 -2.40 -0.61
C ARG A 179 15.68 -1.30 -1.11
N CYS A 180 14.39 -1.33 -0.78
CA CYS A 180 13.45 -0.25 -1.13
C CYS A 180 13.88 1.09 -0.52
N GLU A 181 14.16 1.14 0.77
CA GLU A 181 14.64 2.35 1.44
C GLU A 181 16.00 2.81 0.90
N GLN A 182 16.91 1.90 0.53
CA GLN A 182 18.18 2.26 -0.12
C GLN A 182 17.95 2.98 -1.45
N ARG A 183 16.99 2.53 -2.27
CA ARG A 183 16.58 3.22 -3.50
C ARG A 183 15.98 4.59 -3.19
N MET A 184 15.08 4.70 -2.20
CA MET A 184 14.51 5.99 -1.78
C MET A 184 15.59 6.99 -1.30
N ARG A 185 16.54 6.52 -0.47
CA ARG A 185 17.69 7.31 -0.01
C ARG A 185 18.64 7.70 -1.14
N ALA A 186 18.74 6.90 -2.20
CA ALA A 186 19.53 7.24 -3.38
C ALA A 186 18.82 8.29 -4.26
N ALA A 187 17.52 8.15 -4.49
CA ALA A 187 16.71 9.10 -5.25
C ALA A 187 16.63 10.48 -4.57
N ALA A 188 16.43 10.52 -3.25
CA ALA A 188 16.44 11.76 -2.46
C ALA A 188 17.79 12.49 -2.48
N ARG A 189 18.91 11.81 -2.79
CA ARG A 189 20.22 12.43 -3.04
C ARG A 189 20.45 12.85 -4.50
N ARG A 190 19.66 12.34 -5.43
CA ARG A 190 19.70 12.70 -6.87
C ARG A 190 18.81 13.89 -7.20
N GLN A 191 17.72 14.09 -6.45
CA GLN A 191 16.93 15.31 -6.51
C GLN A 191 17.75 16.47 -5.94
N PRO A 192 18.12 17.49 -6.74
CA PRO A 192 18.80 18.67 -6.20
C PRO A 192 17.85 19.46 -5.29
N ALA A 193 18.39 20.19 -4.33
CA ALA A 193 17.63 20.98 -3.35
C ALA A 193 16.96 22.21 -4.00
N GLN A 194 15.88 21.99 -4.75
CA GLN A 194 15.06 23.05 -5.33
C GLN A 194 14.18 23.71 -4.26
N ALA A 195 13.92 25.00 -4.43
CA ALA A 195 13.08 25.84 -3.56
C ALA A 195 13.56 26.04 -2.10
N ARG A 196 14.79 26.56 -1.92
CA ARG A 196 14.90 27.76 -1.06
C ARG A 196 14.48 28.96 -1.91
N PRO A 197 13.43 29.72 -1.56
CA PRO A 197 13.12 30.95 -2.26
C PRO A 197 14.28 31.94 -2.07
N CYS A 198 14.78 32.52 -3.17
CA CYS A 198 15.70 33.64 -3.11
C CYS A 198 14.96 34.87 -2.57
N GLN A 199 14.93 35.06 -1.26
CA GLN A 199 14.52 36.32 -0.65
C GLN A 199 15.56 37.39 -1.01
N GLY A 200 15.33 38.08 -2.12
CA GLY A 200 16.07 39.29 -2.45
C GLY A 200 15.92 40.33 -1.34
N PRO A 201 16.93 41.20 -1.13
CA PRO A 201 16.92 42.14 -0.01
C PRO A 201 15.69 43.05 -0.08
N ALA A 202 14.88 43.02 0.98
CA ALA A 202 13.63 43.78 1.04
C ALA A 202 13.93 45.28 0.97
N ARG A 203 13.52 45.93 -0.13
CA ARG A 203 13.52 47.40 -0.24
C ARG A 203 12.53 47.97 0.77
N ALA A 204 13.04 48.57 1.84
CA ALA A 204 12.23 49.27 2.82
C ALA A 204 11.60 50.53 2.19
N ASN A 205 10.28 50.57 2.13
CA ASN A 205 9.51 51.81 1.98
C ASN A 205 8.85 52.15 3.33
N ARG A 206 8.89 53.43 3.71
CA ARG A 206 8.24 53.98 4.91
C ARG A 206 7.16 54.98 4.51
N ALA A 207 6.19 55.17 5.42
CA ALA A 207 5.06 56.10 5.35
C ALA A 207 4.01 55.78 4.26
N GLY A 208 2.73 56.15 4.41
CA GLY A 208 2.09 56.90 5.52
C GLY A 208 0.64 56.47 5.78
N PRO A 209 -0.03 57.02 6.82
CA PRO A 209 -1.29 56.50 7.35
C PRO A 209 -2.56 57.16 6.78
N TRP A 210 -3.64 56.39 6.68
CA TRP A 210 -5.02 56.88 6.53
C TRP A 210 -5.99 56.15 7.48
N GLN A 211 -7.17 56.73 7.70
CA GLN A 211 -7.96 56.50 8.92
C GLN A 211 -9.26 55.70 8.74
N ARG A 212 -9.66 55.03 9.83
CA ARG A 212 -11.01 54.67 10.28
C ARG A 212 -12.21 54.99 9.36
N THR A 213 -13.04 53.96 9.15
CA THR A 213 -14.48 54.01 9.48
C THR A 213 -14.90 52.70 10.19
N ARG A 214 -16.10 52.66 10.78
CA ARG A 214 -16.68 51.47 11.47
C ARG A 214 -17.87 50.94 10.65
N SER A 215 -18.22 49.68 10.84
CA SER A 215 -19.61 49.16 10.93
C SER A 215 -19.62 47.68 11.33
N GLU A 216 -20.69 47.21 11.97
CA GLU A 216 -20.86 45.88 12.61
C GLU A 216 -22.36 45.54 12.74
N PRO A 217 -22.77 44.28 13.04
CA PRO A 217 -22.23 42.99 12.57
C PRO A 217 -23.24 42.30 11.59
N PRO A 218 -24.37 41.67 11.99
CA PRO A 218 -24.60 40.49 12.85
C PRO A 218 -25.11 39.22 12.09
N ALA A 219 -25.27 38.12 12.84
CA ALA A 219 -25.90 36.82 12.49
C ALA A 219 -25.18 35.89 11.48
N GLY A 220 -25.03 34.58 11.73
CA GLY A 220 -25.23 33.83 12.98
C GLY A 220 -25.52 32.33 12.77
N ASN A 221 -24.98 31.46 13.63
CA ASN A 221 -25.59 30.18 14.02
C ASN A 221 -24.83 29.50 15.17
N SER A 222 -25.55 28.70 15.96
CA SER A 222 -25.04 27.93 17.12
C SER A 222 -24.88 26.43 16.80
N PRO A 223 -24.14 25.65 17.62
CA PRO A 223 -23.63 24.33 17.23
C PRO A 223 -24.44 23.12 17.72
N CYS A 224 -24.32 22.00 16.99
CA CYS A 224 -24.51 20.59 17.39
C CYS A 224 -23.77 19.73 16.34
N GLY A 225 -23.27 18.52 16.61
CA GLY A 225 -23.13 17.78 17.86
C GLY A 225 -22.48 16.41 17.59
N ALA A 226 -21.63 15.92 18.49
CA ALA A 226 -21.10 14.54 18.51
C ALA A 226 -22.07 13.65 19.37
N PRO A 227 -21.96 12.29 19.47
CA PRO A 227 -20.71 11.51 19.36
C PRO A 227 -20.82 10.04 18.86
N ALA A 228 -19.66 9.35 18.97
CA ALA A 228 -19.46 7.94 19.35
C ALA A 228 -19.89 6.76 18.44
N GLY A 229 -18.89 5.89 18.17
CA GLY A 229 -18.96 4.49 18.62
C GLY A 229 -19.37 3.42 17.61
N ALA A 230 -18.44 2.51 17.29
CA ALA A 230 -18.72 1.21 16.70
C ALA A 230 -17.71 0.16 17.24
N PRO A 231 -18.13 -1.08 17.53
CA PRO A 231 -17.25 -2.15 18.03
C PRO A 231 -16.44 -2.81 16.89
N GLY A 232 -15.46 -3.64 17.26
CA GLY A 232 -14.70 -4.48 16.33
C GLY A 232 -15.13 -5.95 16.39
N ASP A 233 -14.84 -6.69 15.32
CA ASP A 233 -15.20 -8.10 15.11
C ASP A 233 -14.00 -8.93 14.56
N PRO A 234 -14.08 -10.28 14.52
CA PRO A 234 -12.93 -11.17 14.73
C PRO A 234 -12.02 -11.48 13.51
N ALA A 235 -11.17 -12.51 13.70
CA ALA A 235 -9.90 -12.79 12.99
C ALA A 235 -10.01 -13.39 11.58
#